data_AF-A0A6P8CKB1-F1
#
_entry.id   AF-A0A6P8CKB1-F1
#
_cell.length_a   1.000
_cell.length_b   1.000
_cell.length_c   1.000
_cell.angle_alpha   90.00
_cell.angle_beta   90.00
_cell.angle_gamma   90.00
#
_symmetry.space_group_name_H-M   'P 1'
#
loop_
_entity.id
_entity.type
_entity.pdbx_description
1 polymer ?
#
loop_
_entity_poly.entity_id
_entity_poly.type
_entity_poly.pdbx_seq_one_letter_code
_entity_poly.pdbx_strand_id
1 'polypeptide(L)'
;MIKLPSHGELVVKSISYRDRELDLLDPGNCVQEVFLNLNLSHTPFMYYYSLKSYNYINCSKPVVPRKYSSPEIPCLSGPGYHVYSVRNSPSSVAVNQYRSSSCRLVKTVEIPFPYSPYLSDSSFGLRLNWESTGSCKTCTGIGNRGGEGGLLINQTTTALSITIVILFTMATVIWVKIHKYMEQDENAVNAEKLLDDGKSRTIIAG
;
A
#
# COMPACT_ATOMS: atom_id res chain seq x y z
N MET A 1 25.19 2.89 -10.72
CA MET A 1 24.85 1.47 -11.01
C MET A 1 25.32 0.63 -9.84
N ILE A 2 24.70 -0.53 -9.63
CA ILE A 2 25.11 -1.53 -8.63
C ILE A 2 25.28 -2.86 -9.33
N LYS A 3 26.32 -3.63 -8.99
CA LYS A 3 26.56 -4.95 -9.54
C LYS A 3 26.09 -6.02 -8.57
N LEU A 4 25.06 -6.78 -8.95
CA LEU A 4 24.58 -7.92 -8.19
C LEU A 4 25.25 -9.20 -8.71
N PRO A 5 25.87 -10.03 -7.85
CA PRO A 5 26.68 -11.18 -8.27
C PRO A 5 25.99 -12.16 -9.22
N SER A 6 24.68 -12.30 -9.12
CA SER A 6 23.91 -13.34 -9.84
C SER A 6 23.29 -12.89 -11.17
N HIS A 7 23.27 -11.59 -11.45
CA HIS A 7 22.55 -11.05 -12.61
C HIS A 7 23.41 -10.07 -13.42
N GLY A 8 24.05 -9.11 -12.77
CA GLY A 8 24.84 -8.09 -13.46
C GLY A 8 24.62 -6.69 -12.90
N GLU A 9 24.77 -5.69 -13.76
CA GLU A 9 24.63 -4.29 -13.39
C GLU A 9 23.18 -3.81 -13.50
N LEU A 10 22.71 -3.17 -12.44
CA LEU A 10 21.42 -2.52 -12.37
C LEU A 10 21.60 -1.03 -12.11
N VAL A 11 20.69 -0.23 -12.66
CA VAL A 11 20.70 1.22 -12.48
C VAL A 11 20.05 1.54 -11.14
N VAL A 12 20.70 2.40 -10.35
CA VAL A 12 20.14 2.86 -9.08
C VAL A 12 19.19 4.01 -9.38
N LYS A 13 17.92 3.87 -8.99
CA LYS A 13 16.91 4.92 -9.12
C LYS A 13 16.90 5.83 -7.90
N SER A 14 16.86 5.26 -6.71
CA SER A 14 16.83 5.98 -5.44
C SER A 14 17.41 5.13 -4.32
N ILE A 15 17.98 5.81 -3.32
CA ILE A 15 18.45 5.21 -2.07
C ILE A 15 17.90 6.04 -0.92
N SER A 16 17.13 5.41 -0.03
CA SER A 16 16.79 5.98 1.27
C SER A 16 17.58 5.28 2.36
N TYR A 17 18.56 5.96 2.95
CA TYR A 17 19.33 5.42 4.08
C TYR A 17 18.50 5.35 5.37
N ARG A 18 17.54 6.26 5.53
CA ARG A 18 16.62 6.29 6.68
C ARG A 18 15.72 5.06 6.70
N ASP A 19 15.14 4.73 5.54
CA ASP A 19 14.21 3.61 5.40
C ASP A 19 14.92 2.32 4.98
N ARG A 20 16.24 2.40 4.72
CA ARG A 20 17.09 1.33 4.20
C ARG A 20 16.50 0.70 2.95
N GLU A 21 16.11 1.56 2.02
CA GLU A 21 15.41 1.20 0.78
C GLU A 21 16.29 1.54 -0.43
N LEU A 22 16.41 0.59 -1.36
CA LEU A 22 17.15 0.70 -2.59
C LEU A 22 16.21 0.36 -3.75
N ASP A 23 15.89 1.36 -4.56
CA ASP A 23 15.12 1.19 -5.78
C ASP A 23 16.05 1.01 -6.97
N LEU A 24 15.85 -0.06 -7.72
CA LEU A 24 16.66 -0.42 -8.88
C LEU A 24 15.83 -0.43 -10.16
N LEU A 25 16.52 -0.13 -11.26
CA LEU A 25 16.04 -0.19 -12.62
C LEU A 25 16.87 -1.20 -13.40
N ASP A 26 16.17 -1.99 -14.20
CA ASP A 26 16.80 -2.85 -15.18
C ASP A 26 17.06 -2.04 -16.47
N PRO A 27 18.32 -1.88 -16.92
CA PRO A 27 18.61 -1.24 -18.20
C PRO A 27 18.00 -1.99 -19.40
N GLY A 28 17.76 -3.31 -19.27
CA GLY A 28 17.08 -4.12 -20.28
C GLY A 28 15.55 -3.95 -20.31
N ASN A 29 14.98 -3.19 -19.38
CA ASN A 29 13.54 -2.98 -19.21
C ASN A 29 12.73 -4.29 -19.07
N CYS A 30 13.34 -5.32 -18.49
CA CYS A 30 12.76 -6.64 -18.24
C CYS A 30 12.99 -7.10 -16.79
N VAL A 31 12.34 -6.43 -15.84
CA VAL A 31 12.45 -6.75 -14.40
C VAL A 31 12.13 -8.22 -14.07
N GLN A 32 11.26 -8.87 -14.84
CA GLN A 32 10.94 -10.29 -14.66
C GLN A 32 12.14 -11.20 -14.99
N GLU A 33 12.99 -10.83 -15.95
CA GLU A 33 14.24 -11.53 -16.23
C GLU A 33 15.24 -11.39 -15.07
N VAL A 34 15.30 -10.19 -14.47
CA VAL A 34 16.09 -9.95 -13.26
C VAL A 34 15.64 -10.90 -12.15
N PHE A 35 14.35 -10.90 -11.81
CA PHE A 35 13.79 -11.79 -10.78
C PHE A 35 14.02 -13.28 -11.05
N LEU A 36 14.02 -13.69 -12.32
CA LEU A 36 14.26 -15.07 -12.71
C LEU A 36 15.67 -15.55 -12.32
N ASN A 37 16.65 -14.65 -12.33
CA ASN A 37 18.07 -14.95 -12.17
C ASN A 37 18.72 -14.33 -10.92
N LEU A 38 18.01 -13.45 -10.23
CA LEU A 38 18.51 -12.76 -9.05
C LEU A 38 18.64 -13.70 -7.84
N ASN A 39 19.83 -13.71 -7.25
CA ASN A 39 20.17 -14.41 -6.03
C ASN A 39 20.85 -13.43 -5.09
N LEU A 40 20.13 -13.09 -4.01
CA LEU A 40 20.57 -12.13 -3.00
C LEU A 40 21.29 -12.78 -1.82
N SER A 41 21.40 -14.12 -1.76
CA SER A 41 21.94 -14.85 -0.61
C SER A 41 23.39 -14.51 -0.27
N HIS A 42 24.15 -13.99 -1.23
CA HIS A 42 25.54 -13.55 -1.05
C HIS A 42 25.67 -12.02 -1.00
N THR A 43 24.58 -11.32 -0.75
CA THR A 43 24.53 -9.85 -0.68
C THR A 43 23.91 -9.42 0.66
N PRO A 44 24.20 -8.19 1.15
CA PRO A 44 23.52 -7.66 2.33
C PRO A 44 22.07 -7.25 2.06
N PHE A 45 21.61 -7.39 0.81
CA PHE A 45 20.29 -6.98 0.38
C PHE A 45 19.28 -8.13 0.55
N MET A 46 18.05 -7.77 0.84
CA MET A 46 16.89 -8.65 0.81
C MET A 46 15.74 -7.95 0.08
N TYR A 47 14.70 -8.70 -0.28
CA TYR A 47 13.54 -8.11 -0.94
C TYR A 47 12.74 -7.27 0.04
N TYR A 48 12.33 -6.08 -0.39
CA TYR A 48 11.53 -5.19 0.45
C TYR A 48 10.11 -5.74 0.71
N TYR A 49 9.52 -6.39 -0.29
CA TYR A 49 8.19 -6.96 -0.22
C TYR A 49 8.21 -8.47 0.05
N SER A 50 7.15 -8.98 0.66
CA SER A 50 6.99 -10.41 0.95
C SER A 50 6.98 -11.25 -0.32
N LEU A 51 7.76 -12.33 -0.32
CA LEU A 51 7.89 -13.23 -1.45
C LEU A 51 6.72 -14.21 -1.55
N LYS A 52 6.39 -14.59 -2.78
CA LYS A 52 5.45 -15.66 -3.10
C LYS A 52 6.06 -16.53 -4.19
N SER A 53 5.71 -17.82 -4.20
CA SER A 53 6.18 -18.74 -5.22
C SER A 53 5.45 -18.53 -6.55
N TYR A 54 6.19 -18.32 -7.62
CA TYR A 54 5.70 -18.20 -8.99
C TYR A 54 6.45 -19.15 -9.92
N ASN A 55 5.70 -19.73 -10.85
CA ASN A 55 6.21 -20.57 -11.93
C ASN A 55 6.28 -19.74 -13.20
N TYR A 56 7.47 -19.69 -13.81
CA TYR A 56 7.66 -19.20 -15.17
C TYR A 56 7.40 -20.34 -16.13
N ILE A 57 6.47 -20.14 -17.06
CA ILE A 57 6.03 -21.16 -18.01
C ILE A 57 6.21 -20.61 -19.41
N ASN A 58 6.80 -21.42 -20.30
CA ASN A 58 6.97 -21.10 -21.72
C ASN A 58 6.04 -22.00 -22.54
N CYS A 59 5.20 -21.38 -23.37
CA CYS A 59 4.25 -22.05 -24.25
C CYS A 59 4.61 -21.81 -25.72
N SER A 60 4.46 -22.84 -26.55
CA SER A 60 4.63 -22.74 -28.01
C SER A 60 3.49 -22.00 -28.73
N LYS A 61 2.36 -21.81 -28.03
CA LYS A 61 1.19 -21.07 -28.52
C LYS A 61 0.73 -20.06 -27.47
N PRO A 62 0.18 -18.92 -27.89
CA PRO A 62 -0.32 -17.92 -26.94
C PRO A 62 -1.53 -18.49 -26.21
N VAL A 63 -1.54 -18.29 -24.89
CA VAL A 63 -2.65 -18.69 -24.02
C VAL A 63 -3.53 -17.47 -23.79
N VAL A 64 -4.81 -17.58 -24.13
CA VAL A 64 -5.79 -16.50 -23.91
C VAL A 64 -5.96 -16.29 -22.40
N PRO A 65 -5.61 -15.12 -21.84
CA PRO A 65 -5.74 -14.88 -20.40
C PRO A 65 -7.20 -14.99 -19.98
N ARG A 66 -7.53 -15.88 -19.03
CA ARG A 66 -8.83 -15.84 -18.35
C ARG A 66 -8.83 -14.72 -17.31
N LYS A 67 -10.03 -14.36 -16.81
CA LYS A 67 -10.17 -13.46 -15.66
C LYS A 67 -9.26 -13.98 -14.53
N TYR A 68 -8.36 -13.12 -14.03
CA TYR A 68 -7.35 -13.43 -13.00
C TYR A 68 -6.12 -14.24 -13.44
N SER A 69 -5.89 -14.42 -14.75
CA SER A 69 -4.64 -15.00 -15.26
C SER A 69 -3.59 -13.91 -15.48
N SER A 70 -2.32 -14.25 -15.26
CA SER A 70 -1.22 -13.33 -15.52
C SER A 70 -1.03 -13.14 -17.02
N PRO A 71 -0.87 -11.89 -17.49
CA PRO A 71 -0.61 -11.62 -18.89
C PRO A 71 0.75 -12.15 -19.31
N GLU A 72 0.91 -12.29 -20.63
CA GLU A 72 2.19 -12.64 -21.25
C GLU A 72 3.26 -11.59 -20.90
N ILE A 73 4.48 -12.04 -20.65
CA ILE A 73 5.65 -11.20 -20.32
C ILE A 73 6.37 -10.85 -21.62
N PRO A 74 6.18 -9.64 -22.20
CA PRO A 74 6.64 -9.35 -23.55
C PRO A 74 8.15 -9.46 -23.73
N CYS A 75 8.93 -9.06 -22.73
CA CYS A 75 10.40 -9.09 -22.79
C CYS A 75 11.00 -10.50 -22.66
N LEU A 76 10.23 -11.49 -22.20
CA LEU A 76 10.63 -12.89 -22.16
C LEU A 76 9.96 -13.73 -23.26
N SER A 77 9.12 -13.10 -24.08
CA SER A 77 8.36 -13.72 -25.17
C SER A 77 8.91 -13.34 -26.54
N GLY A 78 8.51 -14.09 -27.57
CA GLY A 78 8.88 -13.81 -28.94
C GLY A 78 8.21 -14.74 -29.95
N PRO A 79 8.68 -14.76 -31.21
CA PRO A 79 8.09 -15.60 -32.24
C PRO A 79 8.18 -17.09 -31.88
N GLY A 80 7.04 -17.73 -31.63
CA GLY A 80 6.94 -19.16 -31.34
C GLY A 80 7.21 -19.56 -29.89
N TYR A 81 7.38 -18.60 -28.97
CA TYR A 81 7.49 -18.86 -27.54
C TYR A 81 6.83 -17.74 -26.72
N HIS A 82 5.99 -18.13 -25.77
CA HIS A 82 5.16 -17.24 -24.99
C HIS A 82 5.37 -17.51 -23.51
N VAL A 83 5.88 -16.52 -22.76
CA VAL A 83 6.28 -16.70 -21.36
C VAL A 83 5.28 -16.02 -20.42
N TYR A 84 4.92 -16.74 -19.35
CA TYR A 84 3.95 -16.31 -18.34
C TYR A 84 4.52 -16.56 -16.93
N SER A 85 4.23 -15.66 -15.98
CA SER A 85 4.49 -15.85 -14.55
C SER A 85 3.20 -16.21 -13.82
N VAL A 86 3.05 -17.43 -13.32
CA VAL A 86 1.80 -17.89 -12.68
C VAL A 86 2.04 -18.22 -11.22
N ARG A 87 1.10 -17.86 -10.34
CA ARG A 87 1.25 -18.16 -8.92
C ARG A 87 1.27 -19.68 -8.71
N ASN A 88 2.30 -20.18 -8.04
CA ASN A 88 2.39 -21.58 -7.68
C ASN A 88 1.53 -21.84 -6.42
N SER A 89 0.23 -22.02 -6.62
CA SER A 89 -0.70 -22.38 -5.55
C SER A 89 -1.60 -23.54 -5.98
N PRO A 90 -1.84 -24.55 -5.14
CA PRO A 90 -2.73 -25.67 -5.45
C PRO A 90 -4.16 -25.22 -5.76
N SER A 91 -4.60 -24.07 -5.24
CA SER A 91 -5.92 -23.48 -5.49
C SER A 91 -5.99 -22.53 -6.70
N SER A 92 -4.87 -22.28 -7.39
CA SER A 92 -4.85 -21.31 -8.48
C SER A 92 -5.42 -21.91 -9.77
N VAL A 93 -6.58 -21.39 -10.18
CA VAL A 93 -7.20 -21.67 -11.49
C VAL A 93 -6.22 -21.42 -12.64
N ALA A 94 -5.29 -20.48 -12.45
CA ALA A 94 -4.23 -20.16 -13.39
C ALA A 94 -3.34 -21.38 -13.71
N VAL A 95 -2.85 -22.13 -12.73
CA VAL A 95 -1.92 -23.25 -13.01
C VAL A 95 -2.56 -24.32 -13.88
N ASN A 96 -3.85 -24.60 -13.71
CA ASN A 96 -4.56 -25.58 -14.55
C ASN A 96 -4.71 -25.12 -16.00
N GLN A 97 -4.77 -23.81 -16.25
CA GLN A 97 -4.83 -23.26 -17.60
C GLN A 97 -3.55 -23.53 -18.41
N TYR A 98 -2.39 -23.48 -17.75
CA TYR A 98 -1.08 -23.66 -18.39
C TYR A 98 -0.58 -25.11 -18.36
N ARG A 99 -1.40 -26.06 -17.89
CA ARG A 99 -1.12 -27.51 -17.88
C ARG A 99 -1.45 -28.19 -19.22
N SER A 100 -1.23 -27.53 -20.35
CA SER A 100 -1.37 -28.12 -21.68
C SER A 100 -0.04 -28.72 -22.17
N SER A 101 -0.10 -29.64 -23.13
CA SER A 101 1.10 -30.22 -23.78
C SER A 101 1.97 -29.19 -24.53
N SER A 102 1.42 -28.01 -24.81
CA SER A 102 2.12 -26.92 -25.50
C SER A 102 2.98 -26.06 -24.58
N CYS A 103 2.88 -26.24 -23.25
CA CYS A 103 3.51 -25.41 -22.24
C CYS A 103 4.50 -26.22 -21.38
N ARG A 104 5.65 -25.63 -21.06
CA ARG A 104 6.70 -26.21 -20.22
C ARG A 104 7.07 -25.27 -19.08
N LEU A 105 7.29 -25.84 -17.90
CA LEU A 105 7.86 -25.10 -16.77
C LEU A 105 9.31 -24.72 -17.10
N VAL A 106 9.65 -23.45 -16.96
CA VAL A 106 11.00 -22.91 -17.12
C VAL A 106 11.72 -22.91 -15.77
N LYS A 107 11.12 -22.25 -14.78
CA LYS A 107 11.71 -22.11 -13.44
C LYS A 107 10.63 -21.76 -12.42
N THR A 108 10.84 -22.18 -11.18
CA THR A 108 10.07 -21.70 -10.02
C THR A 108 10.94 -20.76 -9.22
N VAL A 109 10.44 -19.56 -8.94
CA VAL A 109 11.16 -18.53 -8.18
C VAL A 109 10.24 -17.90 -7.15
N GLU A 110 10.84 -17.41 -6.06
CA GLU A 110 10.15 -16.65 -5.03
C GLU A 110 10.34 -15.17 -5.28
N ILE A 111 9.26 -14.50 -5.68
CA ILE A 111 9.28 -13.09 -6.11
C ILE A 111 8.12 -12.34 -5.47
N PRO A 112 8.23 -11.03 -5.26
CA PRO A 112 7.22 -10.27 -4.52
C PRO A 112 5.90 -10.10 -5.29
N PHE A 113 5.95 -9.95 -6.61
CA PHE A 113 4.79 -9.72 -7.47
C PHE A 113 4.95 -10.41 -8.84
N PRO A 114 3.84 -10.82 -9.48
CA PRO A 114 3.87 -11.34 -10.84
C PRO A 114 4.08 -10.20 -11.84
N TYR A 115 4.30 -10.54 -13.10
CA TYR A 115 4.24 -9.57 -14.18
C TYR A 115 2.87 -8.87 -14.24
N SER A 116 2.90 -7.56 -14.40
CA SER A 116 1.72 -6.72 -14.61
C SER A 116 2.06 -5.63 -15.62
N PRO A 117 1.27 -5.48 -16.71
CA PRO A 117 1.49 -4.45 -17.72
C PRO A 117 1.20 -3.04 -17.18
N TYR A 118 0.49 -2.95 -16.04
CA TYR A 118 0.16 -1.70 -15.38
C TYR A 118 1.27 -1.23 -14.41
N LEU A 119 2.31 -2.03 -14.21
CA LEU A 119 3.48 -1.65 -13.40
C LEU A 119 4.63 -1.11 -14.27
N SER A 120 4.28 -0.43 -15.38
CA SER A 120 5.20 0.09 -16.40
C SER A 120 6.20 1.13 -15.88
N ASP A 121 5.92 1.76 -14.74
CA ASP A 121 6.55 3.03 -14.40
C ASP A 121 7.57 2.91 -13.28
N SER A 122 8.47 1.93 -13.30
CA SER A 122 9.68 1.91 -12.44
C SER A 122 9.47 2.10 -10.92
N SER A 123 8.21 2.13 -10.46
CA SER A 123 7.77 2.64 -9.15
C SER A 123 7.49 1.49 -8.20
N PHE A 124 7.12 0.35 -8.76
CA PHE A 124 7.12 -0.97 -8.13
C PHE A 124 8.30 -1.81 -8.61
N GLY A 125 9.36 -1.16 -9.12
CA GLY A 125 10.57 -1.82 -9.62
C GLY A 125 11.29 -2.63 -8.54
N LEU A 126 12.40 -3.27 -8.93
CA LEU A 126 13.23 -4.13 -8.08
C LEU A 126 13.67 -3.37 -6.80
N ARG A 127 12.88 -3.52 -5.73
CA ARG A 127 13.10 -2.84 -4.46
C ARG A 127 13.71 -3.78 -3.45
N LEU A 128 14.87 -3.36 -2.95
CA LEU A 128 15.64 -4.09 -1.97
C LEU A 128 15.73 -3.27 -0.68
N ASN A 129 15.88 -3.96 0.44
CA ASN A 129 16.27 -3.36 1.71
C ASN A 129 17.53 -4.06 2.23
N TRP A 130 18.17 -3.45 3.22
CA TRP A 130 19.29 -4.06 3.92
C TRP A 130 19.15 -3.86 5.42
N GLU A 131 19.65 -4.81 6.18
CA GLU A 131 19.81 -4.63 7.62
C GLU A 131 21.09 -3.83 7.88
N SER A 132 21.06 -2.94 8.88
CA SER A 132 22.29 -2.33 9.37
C SER A 132 23.14 -3.43 9.99
N THR A 133 24.13 -3.93 9.26
CA THR A 133 25.15 -4.82 9.81
C THR A 133 25.98 -4.04 10.83
N GLY A 134 25.44 -3.97 12.05
CA GLY A 134 25.99 -3.26 13.20
C GLY A 134 25.48 -3.80 14.54
N SER A 135 24.79 -4.93 14.56
CA SER A 135 24.37 -5.61 15.80
C SER A 135 24.83 -7.06 15.74
N CYS A 136 25.88 -7.34 16.50
CA CYS A 136 26.46 -8.64 16.78
C CYS A 136 25.39 -9.76 16.86
N LYS A 137 25.51 -10.79 16.00
CA LYS A 137 24.72 -12.04 16.07
C LYS A 137 25.18 -12.97 17.21
N THR A 138 25.76 -12.44 18.28
CA THR A 138 26.07 -13.22 19.49
C THR A 138 26.11 -12.31 20.72
N CYS A 139 24.93 -11.99 21.25
CA CYS A 139 24.79 -11.63 22.65
C CYS A 139 23.64 -12.47 23.25
N THR A 140 23.84 -13.78 23.35
CA THR A 140 23.15 -14.56 24.39
C THR A 140 23.78 -14.20 25.72
N GLY A 141 23.20 -13.21 26.39
CA GLY A 141 23.62 -12.75 27.71
C GLY A 141 22.64 -11.71 28.21
N ILE A 142 21.82 -12.12 29.18
CA ILE A 142 20.85 -11.30 29.91
C ILE A 142 21.48 -9.95 30.28
N GLY A 143 20.82 -8.87 29.87
CA GLY A 143 21.20 -7.51 30.22
C GLY A 143 20.01 -6.58 30.07
N ASN A 144 19.17 -6.51 31.11
CA ASN A 144 18.24 -5.41 31.32
C ASN A 144 18.99 -4.07 31.24
N ARG A 145 18.61 -3.19 30.31
CA ARG A 145 18.70 -1.74 30.51
C ARG A 145 17.76 -1.03 29.55
N GLY A 146 16.84 -0.28 30.15
CA GLY A 146 15.74 0.41 29.51
C GLY A 146 16.16 1.49 28.52
N GLY A 147 15.30 1.63 27.52
CA GLY A 147 15.15 2.81 26.67
C GLY A 147 13.67 2.83 26.27
N GLU A 148 12.92 3.73 26.90
CA GLU A 148 11.57 4.16 26.54
C GLU A 148 11.55 4.65 25.07
N GLY A 149 10.52 4.50 24.24
CA GLY A 149 9.23 3.87 24.39
C GLY A 149 8.74 3.51 22.98
N GLY A 150 8.65 2.21 22.70
CA GLY A 150 7.92 1.70 21.56
C GLY A 150 6.43 1.85 21.84
N LEU A 151 5.73 2.53 20.93
CA LEU A 151 4.28 2.61 20.85
C LEU A 151 3.70 1.19 20.72
N LEU A 152 3.35 0.57 21.84
CA LEU A 152 2.52 -0.62 21.86
C LEU A 152 1.08 -0.19 21.53
N ILE A 153 0.70 -0.40 20.28
CA ILE A 153 -0.70 -0.36 19.81
C ILE A 153 -1.46 -1.52 20.47
N ASN A 154 -1.84 -1.31 21.73
CA ASN A 154 -2.81 -2.12 22.46
C ASN A 154 -4.23 -1.74 22.00
N GLN A 155 -5.14 -2.71 21.99
CA GLN A 155 -6.51 -2.67 21.46
C GLN A 155 -7.50 -1.67 22.12
N THR A 156 -7.08 -0.48 22.55
CA THR A 156 -7.91 0.52 23.22
C THR A 156 -7.99 1.89 22.51
N THR A 157 -7.29 2.08 21.38
CA THR A 157 -7.17 3.41 20.73
C THR A 157 -8.42 3.87 19.96
N THR A 158 -9.31 2.96 19.54
CA THR A 158 -10.52 3.33 18.77
C THR A 158 -11.62 3.92 19.65
N ALA A 159 -11.76 3.45 20.89
CA ALA A 159 -12.81 3.91 21.81
C ALA A 159 -12.61 5.37 22.24
N LEU A 160 -11.38 5.78 22.54
CA LEU A 160 -11.07 7.16 22.94
C LEU A 160 -11.29 8.17 21.80
N SER A 161 -11.06 7.75 20.57
CA SER A 161 -11.28 8.58 19.38
C SER A 161 -12.78 8.87 19.19
N ILE A 162 -13.61 7.83 19.33
CA ILE A 162 -15.07 7.93 19.14
C ILE A 162 -15.73 8.74 20.27
N THR A 163 -15.30 8.56 21.53
CA THR A 163 -15.86 9.33 22.64
C THR A 163 -15.59 10.83 22.51
N ILE A 164 -14.39 11.21 22.07
CA ILE A 164 -14.05 12.61 21.81
C ILE A 164 -14.95 13.19 20.72
N VAL A 165 -15.12 12.48 19.59
CA VAL A 165 -16.00 12.92 18.50
C VAL A 165 -17.45 13.07 18.99
N ILE A 166 -17.96 12.13 19.77
CA ILE A 166 -19.33 12.20 20.33
C ILE A 166 -19.47 13.42 21.26
N LEU A 167 -18.52 13.66 22.16
CA LEU A 167 -18.55 14.82 23.05
C LEU A 167 -18.54 16.14 22.29
N PHE A 168 -17.71 16.24 21.24
CA PHE A 168 -17.69 17.41 20.37
C PHE A 168 -19.02 17.60 19.64
N THR A 169 -19.61 16.54 19.07
CA THR A 169 -20.92 16.65 18.41
C THR A 169 -22.02 17.09 19.37
N MET A 170 -22.07 16.52 20.58
CA MET A 170 -23.06 16.90 21.59
C MET A 170 -22.88 18.36 22.03
N ALA A 171 -21.65 18.81 22.25
CA ALA A 171 -21.36 20.20 22.60
C ALA A 171 -21.82 21.17 21.50
N THR A 172 -21.59 20.85 20.22
CA THR A 172 -22.05 21.70 19.10
C THR A 172 -23.57 21.76 18.99
N VAL A 173 -24.26 20.64 19.21
CA VAL A 173 -25.74 20.59 19.18
C VAL A 173 -26.33 21.43 20.32
N ILE A 174 -25.78 21.31 21.53
CA ILE A 174 -26.20 22.11 22.69
C ILE A 174 -25.97 23.60 22.41
N TRP A 175 -24.81 23.97 21.87
CA TRP A 175 -24.49 25.35 21.54
C TRP A 175 -25.45 25.94 20.50
N VAL A 176 -25.73 25.22 19.41
CA VAL A 176 -26.72 25.63 18.40
C VAL A 176 -28.11 25.81 19.02
N LYS A 177 -28.49 24.91 19.93
CA LYS A 177 -29.79 24.98 20.61
C LYS A 177 -29.89 26.21 21.49
N ILE A 178 -28.84 26.52 22.26
CA ILE A 178 -28.76 27.75 23.08
C ILE A 178 -28.82 28.99 22.18
N HIS A 179 -28.03 29.03 21.11
CA HIS A 179 -28.05 30.16 20.16
C HIS A 179 -29.46 30.40 19.61
N LYS A 180 -30.17 29.33 19.21
CA LYS A 180 -31.56 29.43 18.75
C LYS A 180 -32.54 29.88 19.83
N TYR A 181 -32.37 29.45 21.09
CA TYR A 181 -33.19 29.93 22.19
C TYR A 181 -32.99 31.44 22.44
N MET A 182 -31.74 31.90 22.41
CA MET A 182 -31.42 33.32 22.60
C MET A 182 -31.96 34.18 21.45
N GLU A 183 -31.84 33.70 20.21
CA GLU A 183 -32.39 34.38 19.02
C GLU A 183 -33.94 34.43 19.06
N GLN A 184 -34.59 33.38 19.54
CA GLN A 184 -36.05 33.35 19.69
C GLN A 184 -36.55 34.28 20.78
N ASP A 185 -35.81 34.42 21.89
CA ASP A 185 -36.12 35.36 22.97
C ASP A 185 -35.98 36.83 22.50
N GLU A 186 -34.88 37.14 21.80
CA GLU A 186 -34.67 38.47 21.21
C GLU A 186 -35.79 38.84 20.22
N ASN A 187 -36.20 37.90 19.37
CA ASN A 187 -37.30 38.10 18.43
C ASN A 187 -38.66 38.29 19.13
N ALA A 188 -38.92 37.58 20.24
CA ALA A 188 -40.14 37.74 21.02
C ALA A 188 -40.20 39.12 21.71
N VAL A 189 -39.10 39.54 22.34
CA VAL A 189 -38.98 40.87 22.97
C VAL A 189 -39.12 42.00 21.95
N ASN A 190 -38.54 41.84 20.76
CA ASN A 190 -38.66 42.83 19.68
C ASN A 190 -40.10 42.89 19.12
N ALA A 191 -40.80 41.75 19.04
CA ALA A 191 -42.20 41.72 18.62
C ALA A 191 -43.13 42.43 19.64
N GLU A 192 -42.91 42.23 20.95
CA GLU A 192 -43.69 42.94 21.98
C GLU A 192 -43.48 44.46 21.93
N LYS A 193 -42.23 44.93 21.71
CA LYS A 193 -41.94 46.36 21.55
C LYS A 193 -42.67 46.99 20.35
N LEU A 194 -42.73 46.28 19.22
CA LEU A 194 -43.43 46.74 18.02
C LEU A 194 -44.95 46.85 18.23
N LEU A 195 -45.53 45.95 19.03
CA LEU A 195 -46.96 46.00 19.39
C LEU A 195 -47.28 47.19 20.32
N ASP A 196 -46.39 47.51 21.26
CA ASP A 196 -46.56 48.66 22.17
C ASP A 196 -46.44 50.00 21.43
N ASP A 197 -45.45 50.13 20.54
CA ASP A 197 -45.27 51.31 19.68
C ASP A 197 -46.46 51.53 18.73
N GLY A 198 -47.02 50.45 18.17
CA GLY A 198 -48.20 50.49 17.31
C GLY A 198 -49.48 50.92 18.05
N LYS A 199 -49.65 50.47 19.30
CA LYS A 199 -50.78 50.86 20.15
C LYS A 199 -50.68 52.32 20.57
N SER A 200 -49.49 52.80 20.89
CA SER A 200 -49.23 54.21 21.24
C SER A 200 -49.52 55.16 20.06
N ARG A 201 -49.15 54.78 18.83
CA ARG A 201 -49.42 55.58 17.62
C ARG A 201 -50.91 55.64 17.23
N THR A 202 -51.70 54.63 17.57
CA THR A 202 -53.13 54.59 17.21
C THR A 202 -53.98 55.50 18.12
N ILE A 203 -53.53 55.79 19.34
CA ILE A 203 -54.27 56.63 20.30
C ILE A 203 -54.11 58.15 20.01
N ILE A 204 -53.10 58.55 19.23
CA ILE A 204 -52.83 59.97 18.90
C ILE A 204 -53.57 60.43 17.63
N ALA A 205 -54.22 59.52 16.90
CA ALA A 205 -54.91 59.79 15.62
C ALA A 205 -56.46 59.81 15.72
N GLY A 206 -57.02 59.88 16.93
CA GLY A 206 -58.47 59.96 17.21
C GLY A 206 -58.91 61.31 17.74
#